data_AF-A0A6N8NN61-F1
#
_entry.id   AF-A0A6N8NN61-F1
#
_cell.length_a   1.000
_cell.length_b   1.000
_cell.length_c   1.000
_cell.angle_alpha   90.00
_cell.angle_beta   90.00
_cell.angle_gamma   90.00
#
_symmetry.space_group_name_H-M   'P 1'
#
loop_
_entity.id
_entity.type
_entity.pdbx_description
1 polymer ?
#
loop_
_entity_poly.entity_id
_entity_poly.type
_entity_poly.pdbx_seq_one_letter_code
_entity_poly.pdbx_strand_id
1 'polypeptide(L)'
;LQAEQLGTGHAMQQAAPFFADDEDILMLYGDVPLISVETLQRLRDAKPQGGIGLLTVKLDDPTGYGRITRENGKVTGIVEHKDATDEQRQIQEINTGILIANGADMKRWLAKLTNNNAQGEYYITDIIALAYQEGREIVAVHPQRLSEVEGVNNRLQLSRLERVYQSEQAEKLLLAGVMLRDPARFDLRGTLTHGRDVEIDTNVIIEGNVTLGHRVKIGTGCVIKNSVIGDDCEISPYTVVEDANLAAACTIGPFARLRPGAELLEGAHVGNFVEMKKARLGKGSKAGHLTYLGDAEIGDNVNIGAGTITCNYDG
;
A
#
# COMPACT_ATOMS: atom_id res chain seq x y z
N LEU A 1 16.35 -12.93 13.66
CA LEU A 1 17.17 -12.71 12.45
C LEU A 1 17.64 -14.08 11.96
N GLN A 2 17.49 -14.37 10.66
CA GLN A 2 18.04 -15.58 10.05
C GLN A 2 19.46 -15.29 9.57
N ALA A 3 20.48 -15.78 10.27
CA ALA A 3 21.88 -15.52 9.92
C ALA A 3 22.31 -16.25 8.63
N GLU A 4 21.77 -17.45 8.41
CA GLU A 4 22.07 -18.30 7.24
C GLU A 4 20.80 -18.55 6.42
N GLN A 5 20.85 -18.24 5.13
CA GLN A 5 19.72 -18.34 4.20
C GLN A 5 19.57 -19.78 3.68
N LEU A 6 19.06 -20.68 4.53
CA LEU A 6 18.91 -22.12 4.23
C LEU A 6 17.48 -22.50 3.81
N GLY A 7 16.77 -21.58 3.15
CA GLY A 7 15.39 -21.76 2.72
C GLY A 7 14.33 -21.26 3.72
N THR A 8 13.08 -21.23 3.26
CA THR A 8 11.92 -20.68 3.98
C THR A 8 11.50 -21.54 5.17
N GLY A 9 11.67 -22.86 5.10
CA GLY A 9 11.44 -23.76 6.24
C GLY A 9 12.40 -23.47 7.39
N HIS A 10 13.68 -23.21 7.09
CA HIS A 10 14.66 -22.79 8.10
C HIS A 10 14.30 -21.43 8.70
N ALA A 11 13.82 -20.48 7.89
CA ALA A 11 13.37 -19.18 8.40
C ALA A 11 12.23 -19.34 9.42
N MET A 12 11.26 -20.22 9.13
CA MET A 12 10.17 -20.54 10.05
C MET A 12 10.65 -21.29 11.31
N GLN A 13 11.65 -22.18 11.20
CA GLN A 13 12.27 -22.82 12.37
C GLN A 13 12.90 -21.79 13.33
N GLN A 14 13.45 -20.68 12.82
CA GLN A 14 13.98 -19.61 13.68
C GLN A 14 12.87 -18.84 14.44
N ALA A 15 11.66 -18.78 13.87
CA ALA A 15 10.50 -18.15 14.51
C ALA A 15 9.73 -19.11 15.43
N ALA A 16 9.82 -20.42 15.18
CA ALA A 16 9.08 -21.47 15.86
C ALA A 16 9.14 -21.44 17.41
N PRO A 17 10.27 -21.11 18.06
CA PRO A 17 10.32 -21.02 19.53
C PRO A 17 9.36 -19.99 20.15
N PHE A 18 8.89 -19.02 19.36
CA PHE A 18 7.99 -17.97 19.83
C PHE A 18 6.51 -18.31 19.62
N PHE A 19 6.19 -19.42 18.96
CA PHE A 19 4.80 -19.82 18.71
C PHE A 19 4.19 -20.42 19.97
N ALA A 20 3.04 -19.89 20.40
CA ALA A 20 2.23 -20.53 21.41
C ALA A 20 1.60 -21.82 20.86
N ASP A 21 1.36 -22.81 21.73
CA ASP A 21 0.79 -24.09 21.31
C ASP A 21 -0.69 -23.97 20.94
N ASP A 22 -1.40 -23.00 21.51
CA ASP A 22 -2.84 -22.81 21.41
C ASP A 22 -3.25 -21.66 20.47
N GLU A 23 -2.29 -21.08 19.73
CA GLU A 23 -2.56 -20.03 18.75
C GLU A 23 -2.47 -20.54 17.31
N ASP A 24 -3.02 -19.76 16.38
CA ASP A 24 -2.85 -19.96 14.95
C ASP A 24 -1.73 -19.08 14.40
N ILE A 25 -0.84 -19.70 13.63
CA ILE A 25 0.30 -19.05 12.98
C ILE A 25 -0.04 -18.85 11.51
N LEU A 26 -0.26 -17.59 11.14
CA LEU A 26 -0.43 -17.17 9.74
C LEU A 26 0.94 -16.79 9.16
N MET A 27 1.37 -17.49 8.13
CA MET A 27 2.61 -17.22 7.41
C MET A 27 2.36 -16.28 6.23
N LEU A 28 3.09 -15.16 6.19
CA LEU A 28 3.03 -14.14 5.14
C LEU A 28 4.43 -13.82 4.60
N TYR A 29 4.46 -13.10 3.48
CA TYR A 29 5.67 -12.69 2.78
C TYR A 29 5.75 -11.17 2.70
N GLY A 30 6.93 -10.60 3.01
CA GLY A 30 7.13 -9.15 2.99
C GLY A 30 7.16 -8.54 1.59
N ASP A 31 7.35 -9.36 0.55
CA ASP A 31 7.40 -8.99 -0.86
C ASP A 31 6.09 -9.28 -1.62
N VAL A 32 5.02 -9.68 -0.92
CA VAL A 32 3.66 -9.88 -1.46
C VAL A 32 2.72 -8.83 -0.85
N PRO A 33 2.72 -7.58 -1.35
CA PRO A 33 2.20 -6.44 -0.60
C PRO A 33 0.69 -6.24 -0.67
N LEU A 34 -0.01 -6.90 -1.61
CA LEU A 34 -1.43 -6.62 -1.89
C LEU A 34 -2.41 -7.65 -1.30
N ILE A 35 -1.95 -8.57 -0.46
CA ILE A 35 -2.82 -9.56 0.18
C ILE A 35 -3.89 -8.86 1.02
N SER A 36 -5.17 -9.14 0.73
CA SER A 36 -6.28 -8.48 1.45
C SER A 36 -6.58 -9.15 2.78
N VAL A 37 -7.05 -8.35 3.74
CA VAL A 37 -7.50 -8.84 5.05
C VAL A 37 -8.68 -9.81 4.87
N GLU A 38 -9.57 -9.54 3.92
CA GLU A 38 -10.73 -10.37 3.59
C GLU A 38 -10.32 -11.76 3.10
N THR A 39 -9.28 -11.86 2.27
CA THR A 39 -8.72 -13.15 1.83
C THR A 39 -8.09 -13.91 3.00
N LEU A 40 -7.34 -13.23 3.87
CA LEU A 40 -6.73 -13.85 5.05
C LEU A 40 -7.78 -14.32 6.06
N GLN A 41 -8.88 -13.58 6.20
CA GLN A 41 -10.01 -13.95 7.04
C GLN A 41 -10.67 -15.24 6.54
N ARG A 42 -10.94 -15.35 5.24
CA ARG A 42 -11.44 -16.58 4.62
C ARG A 42 -10.48 -17.75 4.78
N LEU A 43 -9.17 -17.51 4.67
CA LEU A 43 -8.15 -18.53 4.88
C LEU A 43 -8.17 -19.06 6.34
N ARG A 44 -8.27 -18.16 7.32
CA ARG A 44 -8.40 -18.53 8.74
C ARG A 44 -9.65 -19.36 8.98
N ASP A 45 -10.79 -18.92 8.45
CA ASP A 45 -12.09 -19.58 8.68
C ASP A 45 -12.19 -20.94 7.99
N ALA A 46 -11.42 -21.16 6.92
CA ALA A 46 -11.33 -22.43 6.22
C ALA A 46 -10.35 -23.43 6.85
N LYS A 47 -9.49 -23.00 7.80
CA LYS A 47 -8.49 -23.85 8.43
C LYS A 47 -9.16 -24.94 9.26
N PRO A 48 -8.96 -26.23 8.93
CA PRO A 48 -9.54 -27.32 9.71
C PRO A 48 -8.84 -27.47 11.07
N GLN A 49 -9.54 -28.04 12.06
CA GLN A 49 -8.96 -28.30 13.38
C GLN A 49 -7.80 -29.30 13.26
N GLY A 50 -6.62 -28.90 13.75
CA GLY A 50 -5.39 -29.71 13.68
C GLY A 50 -4.83 -29.90 12.27
N GLY A 51 -5.31 -29.16 11.27
CA GLY A 51 -4.82 -29.19 9.90
C GLY A 51 -4.35 -27.82 9.41
N ILE A 52 -4.34 -27.64 8.09
CA ILE A 52 -3.73 -26.47 7.43
C ILE A 52 -4.75 -25.78 6.53
N GLY A 53 -4.86 -24.46 6.65
CA GLY A 53 -5.43 -23.61 5.62
C GLY A 53 -4.32 -23.16 4.68
N LEU A 54 -4.45 -23.38 3.38
CA LEU A 54 -3.44 -23.04 2.38
C LEU A 54 -4.03 -22.11 1.31
N LEU A 55 -3.38 -21.00 1.02
CA LEU A 55 -3.79 -20.13 -0.08
C LEU A 55 -3.13 -20.62 -1.37
N THR A 56 -3.95 -20.97 -2.36
CA THR A 56 -3.51 -21.45 -3.67
C THR A 56 -4.14 -20.59 -4.77
N VAL A 57 -3.57 -20.61 -5.96
CA VAL A 57 -4.13 -19.88 -7.10
C VAL A 57 -3.91 -20.68 -8.38
N LYS A 58 -4.80 -20.51 -9.37
CA LYS A 58 -4.63 -21.11 -10.69
C LYS A 58 -4.07 -20.08 -11.64
N LEU A 59 -2.98 -20.41 -12.32
CA LEU A 59 -2.34 -19.56 -13.31
C LEU A 59 -2.35 -20.24 -14.68
N ASP A 60 -2.48 -19.44 -15.74
CA ASP A 60 -2.37 -19.94 -17.11
C ASP A 60 -0.96 -20.48 -17.39
N ASP A 61 0.07 -19.76 -16.91
CA ASP A 61 1.47 -20.19 -16.92
C ASP A 61 1.98 -20.37 -15.48
N PRO A 62 2.03 -21.61 -14.97
CA PRO A 62 2.51 -21.88 -13.62
C PRO A 62 4.06 -22.00 -13.56
N THR A 63 4.80 -21.77 -14.64
CA THR A 63 6.27 -21.98 -14.68
C THR A 63 7.00 -21.32 -13.50
N GLY A 64 7.91 -22.07 -12.87
CA GLY A 64 8.69 -21.60 -11.72
C GLY A 64 8.05 -21.78 -10.32
N TYR A 65 6.74 -21.99 -10.22
CA TYR A 65 6.05 -22.12 -8.93
C TYR A 65 5.94 -23.57 -8.39
N GLY A 66 5.71 -23.74 -7.08
CA GLY A 66 5.33 -25.04 -6.51
C GLY A 66 3.92 -25.47 -6.96
N ARG A 67 3.75 -26.72 -7.37
CA ARG A 67 2.49 -27.29 -7.89
C ARG A 67 1.70 -27.97 -6.77
N ILE A 68 0.41 -27.68 -6.67
CA ILE A 68 -0.47 -28.31 -5.67
C ILE A 68 -0.85 -29.72 -6.13
N THR A 69 -0.41 -30.75 -5.40
CA THR A 69 -0.80 -32.14 -5.70
C THR A 69 -2.08 -32.50 -4.98
N ARG A 70 -2.98 -33.21 -5.68
CA ARG A 70 -4.27 -33.64 -5.12
C ARG A 70 -4.56 -35.11 -5.40
N GLU A 71 -5.15 -35.79 -4.43
CA GLU A 71 -5.72 -37.15 -4.56
C GLU A 71 -7.19 -37.11 -4.16
N ASN A 72 -8.08 -37.57 -5.04
CA ASN A 72 -9.53 -37.54 -4.82
C ASN A 72 -10.04 -36.14 -4.38
N GLY A 73 -9.44 -35.07 -4.93
CA GLY A 73 -9.76 -33.68 -4.61
C GLY A 73 -9.07 -33.10 -3.37
N LYS A 74 -8.47 -33.92 -2.51
CA LYS A 74 -7.76 -33.48 -1.29
C LYS A 74 -6.33 -33.08 -1.61
N VAL A 75 -5.83 -32.00 -1.03
CA VAL A 75 -4.43 -31.60 -1.15
C VAL A 75 -3.56 -32.62 -0.40
N THR A 76 -2.55 -33.15 -1.07
CA THR A 76 -1.63 -34.15 -0.51
C THR A 76 -0.21 -33.63 -0.29
N GLY A 77 0.15 -32.55 -0.99
CA GLY A 77 1.50 -32.03 -1.00
C GLY A 77 1.66 -30.88 -1.96
N ILE A 78 2.90 -30.43 -2.06
CA ILE A 78 3.33 -29.42 -3.02
C ILE A 78 4.64 -29.92 -3.60
N VAL A 79 4.80 -29.85 -4.92
CA VAL A 79 6.06 -30.19 -5.59
C VAL A 79 6.66 -28.95 -6.23
N GLU A 80 7.89 -28.60 -5.84
CA GLU A 80 8.60 -27.45 -6.40
C GLU A 80 8.90 -27.64 -7.89
N HIS A 81 8.91 -26.56 -8.66
CA HIS A 81 9.05 -26.63 -10.12
C HIS A 81 10.32 -27.37 -10.59
N LYS A 82 11.42 -27.22 -9.82
CA LYS A 82 12.71 -27.88 -10.08
C LYS A 82 12.67 -29.39 -9.85
N ASP A 83 11.83 -29.84 -8.92
CA ASP A 83 11.68 -31.24 -8.52
C ASP A 83 10.48 -31.92 -9.21
N ALA A 84 9.64 -31.15 -9.91
CA ALA A 84 8.44 -31.62 -10.60
C ALA A 84 8.74 -32.39 -11.90
N THR A 85 8.03 -33.51 -12.12
CA THR A 85 8.00 -34.23 -13.41
C THR A 85 7.26 -33.43 -14.48
N ASP A 86 7.37 -33.84 -15.74
CA ASP A 86 6.68 -33.16 -16.85
C ASP A 86 5.15 -33.23 -16.72
N GLU A 87 4.62 -34.32 -16.15
CA GLU A 87 3.19 -34.46 -15.82
C GLU A 87 2.79 -33.51 -14.68
N GLN A 88 3.59 -33.45 -13.61
CA GLN A 88 3.33 -32.55 -12.48
C GLN A 88 3.42 -31.08 -12.91
N ARG A 89 4.29 -30.74 -13.86
CA ARG A 89 4.41 -29.38 -14.41
C ARG A 89 3.14 -28.90 -15.12
N GLN A 90 2.28 -29.80 -15.58
CA GLN A 90 0.97 -29.47 -16.17
C GLN A 90 -0.07 -29.01 -15.16
N ILE A 91 0.17 -29.19 -13.86
CA ILE A 91 -0.74 -28.70 -12.82
C ILE A 91 -0.73 -27.16 -12.84
N GLN A 92 -1.90 -26.57 -13.03
CA GLN A 92 -2.07 -25.10 -13.09
C GLN A 92 -2.29 -24.46 -11.71
N GLU A 93 -2.67 -25.25 -10.72
CA GLU A 93 -2.84 -24.77 -9.34
C GLU A 93 -1.47 -24.71 -8.65
N ILE A 94 -1.11 -23.53 -8.19
CA ILE A 94 0.20 -23.24 -7.60
C ILE A 94 0.10 -22.83 -6.14
N ASN A 95 1.19 -23.03 -5.42
CA ASN A 95 1.40 -22.56 -4.07
C ASN A 95 1.72 -21.07 -4.03
N THR A 96 0.99 -20.30 -3.22
CA THR A 96 1.31 -18.89 -2.95
C THR A 96 2.31 -18.72 -1.81
N GLY A 97 2.54 -19.78 -1.04
CA GLY A 97 3.32 -19.79 0.19
C GLY A 97 2.52 -19.39 1.43
N ILE A 98 1.40 -18.68 1.27
CA ILE A 98 0.60 -18.19 2.40
C ILE A 98 -0.23 -19.35 2.97
N LEU A 99 -0.07 -19.60 4.27
CA LEU A 99 -0.77 -20.69 4.96
C LEU A 99 -1.01 -20.33 6.43
N ILE A 100 -1.93 -21.07 7.05
CA ILE A 100 -2.23 -20.97 8.47
C ILE A 100 -2.34 -22.36 9.09
N ALA A 101 -1.71 -22.55 10.25
CA ALA A 101 -1.83 -23.76 11.04
C ALA A 101 -1.71 -23.45 12.54
N ASN A 102 -2.11 -24.39 13.39
CA ASN A 102 -1.89 -24.26 14.83
C ASN A 102 -0.39 -24.29 15.17
N GLY A 103 0.03 -23.52 16.16
CA GLY A 103 1.44 -23.38 16.54
C GLY A 103 2.10 -24.68 17.01
N ALA A 104 1.41 -25.53 17.78
CA ALA A 104 1.95 -26.82 18.21
C ALA A 104 2.19 -27.77 17.02
N ASP A 105 1.21 -27.84 16.11
CA ASP A 105 1.31 -28.65 14.89
C ASP A 105 2.42 -28.13 13.96
N MET A 106 2.51 -26.82 13.76
CA MET A 106 3.53 -26.20 12.93
C MET A 106 4.95 -26.48 13.48
N LYS A 107 5.18 -26.31 14.79
CA LYS A 107 6.47 -26.66 15.43
C LYS A 107 6.86 -28.11 15.16
N ARG A 108 5.89 -29.03 15.30
CA ARG A 108 6.08 -30.47 15.11
C ARG A 108 6.43 -30.84 13.67
N TRP A 109 5.80 -30.22 12.67
CA TRP A 109 6.14 -30.44 11.26
C TRP A 109 7.46 -29.78 10.87
N LEU A 110 7.72 -28.55 11.33
CA LEU A 110 8.98 -27.84 11.08
C LEU A 110 10.20 -28.63 11.59
N ALA A 111 10.07 -29.30 12.74
CA ALA A 111 11.14 -30.13 13.30
C ALA A 111 11.46 -31.39 12.47
N LYS A 112 10.57 -31.81 11.57
CA LYS A 112 10.74 -32.97 10.68
C LYS A 112 11.27 -32.60 9.30
N LEU A 113 11.42 -31.31 8.99
CA LEU A 113 11.93 -30.87 7.70
C LEU A 113 13.36 -31.37 7.50
N THR A 114 13.65 -31.77 6.26
CA THR A 114 14.99 -32.15 5.81
C THR A 114 15.40 -31.25 4.67
N ASN A 115 16.68 -31.27 4.33
CA ASN A 115 17.24 -30.50 3.22
C ASN A 115 17.73 -31.40 2.08
N ASN A 116 17.20 -32.63 1.98
CA ASN A 116 17.57 -33.60 0.96
C ASN A 116 16.76 -33.39 -0.32
N ASN A 117 16.99 -32.26 -1.00
CA ASN A 117 16.38 -31.90 -2.27
C ASN A 117 17.41 -31.26 -3.21
N ALA A 118 17.00 -30.93 -4.43
CA ALA A 118 17.89 -30.38 -5.46
C ALA A 118 18.58 -29.06 -5.07
N GLN A 119 18.06 -28.32 -4.07
CA GLN A 119 18.62 -27.04 -3.62
C GLN A 119 19.40 -27.14 -2.30
N GLY A 120 19.28 -28.24 -1.55
CA GLY A 120 19.93 -28.36 -0.24
C GLY A 120 19.29 -27.48 0.84
N GLU A 121 18.04 -27.07 0.66
CA GLU A 121 17.32 -26.12 1.52
C GLU A 121 16.17 -26.78 2.28
N TYR A 122 15.75 -26.21 3.40
CA TYR A 122 14.53 -26.65 4.10
C TYR A 122 13.31 -26.04 3.42
N TYR A 123 12.58 -26.84 2.64
CA TYR A 123 11.37 -26.39 1.97
C TYR A 123 10.20 -26.34 2.95
N ILE A 124 9.59 -25.15 3.12
CA ILE A 124 8.38 -25.01 3.93
C ILE A 124 7.21 -25.82 3.37
N THR A 125 7.21 -26.08 2.06
CA THR A 125 6.17 -26.81 1.34
C THR A 125 6.04 -28.26 1.77
N ASP A 126 7.10 -28.86 2.33
CA ASP A 126 7.09 -30.24 2.85
C ASP A 126 6.19 -30.41 4.08
N ILE A 127 5.84 -29.34 4.81
CA ILE A 127 4.90 -29.46 5.95
C ILE A 127 3.51 -29.92 5.50
N ILE A 128 3.13 -29.64 4.24
CA ILE A 128 1.85 -30.07 3.67
C ILE A 128 1.81 -31.59 3.54
N ALA A 129 2.89 -32.19 3.02
CA ALA A 129 3.02 -33.63 2.92
C ALA A 129 3.09 -34.30 4.30
N LEU A 130 3.81 -33.69 5.25
CA LEU A 130 3.87 -34.18 6.64
C LEU A 130 2.51 -34.15 7.33
N ALA A 131 1.72 -33.08 7.15
CA ALA A 131 0.36 -32.99 7.68
C ALA A 131 -0.55 -34.06 7.06
N TYR A 132 -0.48 -34.27 5.75
CA TYR A 132 -1.24 -35.30 5.05
C TYR A 132 -0.90 -36.72 5.53
N GLN A 133 0.40 -37.02 5.72
CA GLN A 133 0.87 -38.33 6.24
C GLN A 133 0.38 -38.60 7.66
N GLU A 134 0.13 -37.56 8.46
CA GLU A 134 -0.48 -37.66 9.79
C GLU A 134 -2.02 -37.73 9.75
N GLY A 135 -2.63 -37.78 8.56
CA GLY A 135 -4.07 -37.82 8.37
C GLY A 135 -4.77 -36.49 8.65
N ARG A 136 -4.01 -35.38 8.67
CA ARG A 136 -4.58 -34.04 8.84
C ARG A 136 -5.10 -33.51 7.51
N GLU A 137 -6.18 -32.73 7.58
CA GLU A 137 -6.78 -32.13 6.40
C GLU A 137 -6.05 -30.84 6.02
N ILE A 138 -5.88 -30.63 4.71
CA ILE A 138 -5.37 -29.38 4.15
C ILE A 138 -6.45 -28.79 3.24
N VAL A 139 -6.96 -27.63 3.62
CA VAL A 139 -8.02 -26.92 2.90
C VAL A 139 -7.41 -25.78 2.11
N ALA A 140 -7.59 -25.82 0.79
CA ALA A 140 -7.13 -24.76 -0.10
C ALA A 140 -8.19 -23.66 -0.24
N VAL A 141 -7.76 -22.41 -0.18
CA VAL A 141 -8.56 -21.21 -0.45
C VAL A 141 -7.91 -20.44 -1.60
N HIS A 142 -8.71 -19.70 -2.37
CA HIS A 142 -8.21 -18.86 -3.46
C HIS A 142 -8.34 -17.36 -3.14
N PRO A 143 -7.41 -16.51 -3.62
CA PRO A 143 -7.55 -15.05 -3.51
C PRO A 143 -8.73 -14.57 -4.36
N GLN A 144 -9.21 -13.35 -4.11
CA GLN A 144 -10.24 -12.74 -4.97
C GLN A 144 -9.62 -12.24 -6.28
N ARG A 145 -8.36 -11.80 -6.22
CA ARG A 145 -7.61 -11.28 -7.36
C ARG A 145 -6.21 -11.88 -7.39
N LEU A 146 -5.67 -12.10 -8.58
CA LEU A 146 -4.31 -12.63 -8.75
C LEU A 146 -3.26 -11.70 -8.11
N SER A 147 -3.45 -10.39 -8.22
CA SER A 147 -2.54 -9.37 -7.68
C SER A 147 -2.34 -9.47 -6.16
N GLU A 148 -3.29 -10.04 -5.41
CA GLU A 148 -3.17 -10.22 -3.95
C GLU A 148 -2.03 -11.17 -3.55
N VAL A 149 -1.63 -12.06 -4.46
CA VAL A 149 -0.64 -13.11 -4.19
C VAL A 149 0.58 -13.00 -5.10
N GLU A 150 0.70 -11.91 -5.84
CA GLU A 150 1.87 -11.61 -6.67
C GLU A 150 3.02 -11.07 -5.80
N GLY A 151 4.17 -11.74 -5.87
CA GLY A 151 5.41 -11.31 -5.23
C GLY A 151 6.26 -10.38 -6.09
N VAL A 152 7.13 -9.61 -5.46
CA VAL A 152 8.02 -8.64 -6.10
C VAL A 152 9.48 -9.06 -6.01
N ASN A 153 10.03 -9.54 -7.13
CA ASN A 153 11.45 -9.87 -7.26
C ASN A 153 12.26 -8.79 -7.98
N ASN A 154 11.60 -7.92 -8.75
CA ASN A 154 12.26 -6.86 -9.50
C ASN A 154 11.38 -5.61 -9.65
N ARG A 155 11.98 -4.51 -10.11
CA ARG A 155 11.31 -3.20 -10.23
C ARG A 155 10.18 -3.16 -11.27
N LEU A 156 10.20 -4.05 -12.27
CA LEU A 156 9.12 -4.15 -13.25
C LEU A 156 7.86 -4.77 -12.61
N GLN A 157 8.02 -5.78 -11.77
CA GLN A 157 6.91 -6.34 -10.99
C GLN A 157 6.39 -5.32 -9.99
N LEU A 158 7.30 -4.61 -9.29
CA LEU A 158 6.91 -3.56 -8.35
C LEU A 158 6.08 -2.46 -9.02
N SER A 159 6.49 -1.97 -10.18
CA SER A 159 5.76 -0.90 -10.87
C SER A 159 4.40 -1.36 -11.40
N ARG A 160 4.25 -2.64 -11.76
CA ARG A 160 2.95 -3.23 -12.11
C ARG A 160 2.02 -3.28 -10.91
N LEU A 161 2.48 -3.80 -9.77
CA LEU A 161 1.69 -3.83 -8.54
C LEU A 161 1.33 -2.43 -8.04
N GLU A 162 2.24 -1.47 -8.18
CA GLU A 162 1.97 -0.06 -7.86
C GLU A 162 0.80 0.48 -8.71
N ARG A 163 0.71 0.17 -10.00
CA ARG A 163 -0.42 0.60 -10.83
C ARG A 163 -1.73 -0.10 -10.46
N VAL A 164 -1.68 -1.39 -10.11
CA VAL A 164 -2.85 -2.10 -9.58
C VAL A 164 -3.34 -1.42 -8.30
N TYR A 165 -2.44 -1.16 -7.35
CA TYR A 165 -2.75 -0.52 -6.07
C TYR A 165 -3.35 0.88 -6.27
N GLN A 166 -2.73 1.73 -7.09
CA GLN A 166 -3.26 3.08 -7.36
C GLN A 166 -4.64 3.04 -8.04
N SER A 167 -4.86 2.11 -8.96
CA SER A 167 -6.16 1.94 -9.62
C SER A 167 -7.26 1.58 -8.60
N GLU A 168 -6.97 0.68 -7.66
CA GLU A 168 -7.91 0.29 -6.60
C GLU A 168 -8.24 1.46 -5.67
N GLN A 169 -7.23 2.26 -5.31
CA GLN A 169 -7.43 3.43 -4.46
C GLN A 169 -8.26 4.51 -5.17
N ALA A 170 -7.98 4.76 -6.46
CA ALA A 170 -8.75 5.69 -7.28
C ALA A 170 -10.21 5.25 -7.46
N GLU A 171 -10.45 3.95 -7.69
CA GLU A 171 -11.81 3.40 -7.79
C GLU A 171 -12.60 3.58 -6.49
N LYS A 172 -11.99 3.30 -5.34
CA LYS A 172 -12.62 3.54 -4.02
C LYS A 172 -13.01 5.01 -3.83
N LEU A 173 -12.16 5.95 -4.22
CA LEU A 173 -12.44 7.38 -4.13
C LEU A 173 -13.57 7.82 -5.06
N LEU A 174 -13.58 7.32 -6.30
CA LEU A 174 -14.65 7.57 -7.26
C LEU A 174 -16.01 7.06 -6.75
N LEU A 175 -16.04 5.82 -6.23
CA LEU A 175 -17.26 5.22 -5.64
C LEU A 175 -17.71 5.97 -4.37
N ALA A 176 -16.78 6.58 -3.63
CA ALA A 176 -17.06 7.42 -2.47
C ALA A 176 -17.50 8.86 -2.82
N GLY A 177 -17.52 9.23 -4.12
CA GLY A 177 -18.03 10.50 -4.62
C GLY A 177 -16.98 11.58 -4.92
N VAL A 178 -15.69 11.25 -4.89
CA VAL A 178 -14.63 12.16 -5.39
C VAL A 178 -14.61 12.12 -6.92
N MET A 179 -14.62 13.26 -7.58
CA MET A 179 -14.47 13.33 -9.03
C MET A 179 -12.98 13.35 -9.40
N LEU A 180 -12.44 12.22 -9.85
CA LEU A 180 -11.12 12.15 -10.48
C LEU A 180 -11.27 12.33 -12.00
N ARG A 181 -10.62 13.35 -12.58
CA ARG A 181 -10.71 13.62 -14.04
C ARG A 181 -10.08 12.51 -14.88
N ASP A 182 -9.02 11.89 -14.38
CA ASP A 182 -8.40 10.71 -14.97
C ASP A 182 -7.80 9.84 -13.85
N PRO A 183 -8.49 8.75 -13.43
CA PRO A 183 -8.01 7.91 -12.33
C PRO A 183 -6.69 7.19 -12.63
N ALA A 184 -6.31 7.03 -13.90
CA ALA A 184 -5.02 6.43 -14.26
C ALA A 184 -3.83 7.40 -14.08
N ARG A 185 -4.13 8.70 -13.90
CA ARG A 185 -3.15 9.78 -13.63
C ARG A 185 -3.42 10.43 -12.27
N PHE A 186 -3.68 9.60 -11.26
CA PHE A 186 -3.80 10.01 -9.87
C PHE A 186 -2.95 9.07 -9.01
N ASP A 187 -2.26 9.62 -8.02
CA ASP A 187 -1.42 8.85 -7.10
C ASP A 187 -1.75 9.24 -5.66
N LEU A 188 -2.17 8.26 -4.85
CA LEU A 188 -2.35 8.37 -3.41
C LEU A 188 -1.27 7.55 -2.69
N ARG A 189 -0.39 8.26 -1.96
CA ARG A 189 0.74 7.72 -1.19
C ARG A 189 0.57 8.02 0.30
N GLY A 190 -0.48 7.46 0.88
CA GLY A 190 -0.87 7.70 2.26
C GLY A 190 -2.38 7.59 2.42
N THR A 191 -2.99 8.53 3.14
CA THR A 191 -4.43 8.58 3.39
C THR A 191 -5.03 9.91 2.92
N LEU A 192 -6.26 9.81 2.40
CA LEU A 192 -7.05 10.96 1.97
C LEU A 192 -8.40 10.92 2.68
N THR A 193 -8.61 11.90 3.56
CA THR A 193 -9.96 12.21 4.08
C THR A 193 -10.57 13.29 3.20
N HIS A 194 -11.80 13.10 2.72
CA HIS A 194 -12.42 14.05 1.79
C HIS A 194 -13.87 14.37 2.17
N GLY A 195 -14.28 15.59 1.84
CA GLY A 195 -15.67 16.02 1.87
C GLY A 195 -16.46 15.55 0.66
N ARG A 196 -17.53 16.29 0.36
CA ARG A 196 -18.42 16.04 -0.79
C ARG A 196 -18.06 16.94 -1.95
N ASP A 197 -18.33 16.48 -3.16
CA ASP A 197 -18.16 17.25 -4.40
C ASP A 197 -16.73 17.76 -4.61
N VAL A 198 -15.74 16.97 -4.17
CA VAL A 198 -14.32 17.25 -4.41
C VAL A 198 -13.98 16.90 -5.86
N GLU A 199 -13.27 17.80 -6.55
CA GLU A 199 -12.79 17.60 -7.91
C GLU A 199 -11.25 17.60 -7.94
N ILE A 200 -10.66 16.55 -8.48
CA ILE A 200 -9.22 16.40 -8.64
C ILE A 200 -8.90 16.19 -10.11
N ASP A 201 -8.13 17.10 -10.67
CA ASP A 201 -7.67 17.07 -12.04
C ASP A 201 -6.47 16.12 -12.23
N THR A 202 -5.92 16.06 -13.44
CA THR A 202 -4.96 15.04 -13.82
C THR A 202 -3.56 15.26 -13.20
N ASN A 203 -2.80 14.17 -13.05
CA ASN A 203 -1.44 14.17 -12.52
C ASN A 203 -1.31 14.76 -11.12
N VAL A 204 -2.32 14.62 -10.27
CA VAL A 204 -2.26 15.03 -8.86
C VAL A 204 -1.66 13.92 -8.01
N ILE A 205 -0.74 14.30 -7.12
CA ILE A 205 -0.12 13.40 -6.15
C ILE A 205 -0.51 13.84 -4.73
N ILE A 206 -1.06 12.92 -3.96
CA ILE A 206 -1.42 13.09 -2.55
C ILE A 206 -0.48 12.24 -1.70
N GLU A 207 0.23 12.84 -0.74
CA GLU A 207 1.22 12.15 0.10
C GLU A 207 0.95 12.33 1.60
N GLY A 208 1.25 11.30 2.40
CA GLY A 208 1.05 11.35 3.85
C GLY A 208 -0.43 11.44 4.23
N ASN A 209 -0.79 12.31 5.17
CA ASN A 209 -2.18 12.45 5.63
C ASN A 209 -2.78 13.77 5.13
N VAL A 210 -3.67 13.71 4.14
CA VAL A 210 -4.31 14.89 3.56
C VAL A 210 -5.79 14.90 3.87
N THR A 211 -6.31 16.08 4.23
CA THR A 211 -7.75 16.31 4.44
C THR A 211 -8.23 17.38 3.47
N LEU A 212 -9.27 17.06 2.70
CA LEU A 212 -9.97 17.99 1.81
C LEU A 212 -11.38 18.20 2.33
N GLY A 213 -11.80 19.46 2.47
CA GLY A 213 -13.16 19.85 2.80
C GLY A 213 -14.15 19.58 1.67
N HIS A 214 -15.33 20.19 1.77
CA HIS A 214 -16.35 20.11 0.74
C HIS A 214 -16.02 21.02 -0.45
N ARG A 215 -16.36 20.59 -1.67
CA ARG A 215 -16.26 21.41 -2.90
C ARG A 215 -14.85 21.93 -3.22
N VAL A 216 -13.83 21.25 -2.69
CA VAL A 216 -12.42 21.56 -3.00
C VAL A 216 -12.12 21.18 -4.44
N LYS A 217 -11.42 22.07 -5.15
CA LYS A 217 -10.94 21.84 -6.51
C LYS A 217 -9.42 21.83 -6.55
N ILE A 218 -8.84 20.77 -7.11
CA ILE A 218 -7.40 20.62 -7.27
C ILE A 218 -7.07 20.54 -8.76
N GLY A 219 -6.32 21.52 -9.26
CA GLY A 219 -5.89 21.61 -10.65
C GLY A 219 -4.76 20.64 -10.99
N THR A 220 -4.51 20.48 -12.29
CA THR A 220 -3.52 19.52 -12.80
C THR A 220 -2.12 19.69 -12.19
N GLY A 221 -1.44 18.58 -11.96
CA GLY A 221 -0.02 18.58 -11.55
C GLY A 221 0.25 19.08 -10.13
N CYS A 222 -0.78 19.26 -9.30
CA CYS A 222 -0.58 19.64 -7.91
C CYS A 222 0.01 18.48 -7.09
N VAL A 223 0.82 18.83 -6.09
CA VAL A 223 1.34 17.88 -5.10
C VAL A 223 0.96 18.39 -3.72
N ILE A 224 0.24 17.57 -2.96
CA ILE A 224 -0.26 17.93 -1.62
C ILE A 224 0.20 16.87 -0.62
N LYS A 225 0.90 17.32 0.42
CA LYS A 225 1.46 16.45 1.46
C LYS A 225 1.11 16.94 2.85
N ASN A 226 0.62 16.05 3.72
CA ASN A 226 0.38 16.34 5.14
C ASN A 226 -0.40 17.65 5.40
N SER A 227 -1.40 17.95 4.58
CA SER A 227 -2.05 19.27 4.58
C SER A 227 -3.56 19.17 4.76
N VAL A 228 -4.13 20.23 5.33
CA VAL A 228 -5.57 20.38 5.54
C VAL A 228 -6.07 21.51 4.67
N ILE A 229 -7.01 21.20 3.79
CA ILE A 229 -7.61 22.13 2.83
C ILE A 229 -9.08 22.28 3.16
N GLY A 230 -9.50 23.46 3.61
CA GLY A 230 -10.87 23.75 4.00
C GLY A 230 -11.85 23.79 2.82
N ASP A 231 -13.14 23.92 3.15
CA ASP A 231 -14.23 23.97 2.18
C ASP A 231 -14.03 25.05 1.11
N ASP A 232 -14.52 24.80 -0.10
CA ASP A 232 -14.57 25.76 -1.21
C ASP A 232 -13.21 26.32 -1.63
N CYS A 233 -12.10 25.67 -1.26
CA CYS A 233 -10.78 26.06 -1.73
C CYS A 233 -10.55 25.64 -3.19
N GLU A 234 -9.83 26.49 -3.92
CA GLU A 234 -9.37 26.20 -5.28
C GLU A 234 -7.85 26.27 -5.36
N ILE A 235 -7.23 25.12 -5.60
CA ILE A 235 -5.80 24.96 -5.80
C ILE A 235 -5.55 24.91 -7.31
N SER A 236 -5.03 25.99 -7.86
CA SER A 236 -4.70 26.12 -9.27
C SER A 236 -3.48 25.27 -9.67
N PRO A 237 -3.33 24.95 -10.97
CA PRO A 237 -2.32 24.01 -11.46
C PRO A 237 -0.89 24.23 -10.98
N TYR A 238 -0.15 23.11 -10.87
CA TYR A 238 1.28 23.09 -10.52
C TYR A 238 1.62 23.77 -9.18
N THR A 239 0.69 23.72 -8.23
CA THR A 239 0.89 24.19 -6.87
C THR A 239 1.41 23.05 -6.00
N VAL A 240 2.41 23.33 -5.16
CA VAL A 240 2.99 22.35 -4.25
C VAL A 240 2.76 22.78 -2.80
N VAL A 241 2.07 21.94 -2.04
CA VAL A 241 1.63 22.19 -0.67
C VAL A 241 2.17 21.11 0.26
N GLU A 242 2.86 21.49 1.32
CA GLU A 242 3.45 20.58 2.30
C GLU A 242 3.31 21.14 3.71
N ASP A 243 2.73 20.33 4.62
CA ASP A 243 2.50 20.67 6.03
C ASP A 243 1.86 22.06 6.20
N ALA A 244 0.78 22.32 5.46
CA ALA A 244 0.07 23.59 5.41
C ALA A 244 -1.41 23.45 5.79
N ASN A 245 -1.97 24.52 6.34
CA ASN A 245 -3.38 24.61 6.72
C ASN A 245 -4.07 25.76 5.99
N LEU A 246 -5.12 25.44 5.26
CA LEU A 246 -5.92 26.41 4.53
C LEU A 246 -7.33 26.37 5.09
N ALA A 247 -7.82 27.52 5.55
CA ALA A 247 -9.21 27.70 5.89
C ALA A 247 -10.08 27.76 4.62
N ALA A 248 -11.40 27.93 4.78
CA ALA A 248 -12.34 27.89 3.68
C ALA A 248 -12.14 29.03 2.66
N ALA A 249 -12.57 28.78 1.41
CA ALA A 249 -12.59 29.73 0.31
C ALA A 249 -11.22 30.34 -0.06
N CYS A 250 -10.11 29.68 0.30
CA CYS A 250 -8.77 30.10 -0.13
C CYS A 250 -8.55 29.81 -1.62
N THR A 251 -7.75 30.66 -2.28
CA THR A 251 -7.33 30.45 -3.68
C THR A 251 -5.81 30.47 -3.78
N ILE A 252 -5.23 29.43 -4.38
CA ILE A 252 -3.78 29.17 -4.34
C ILE A 252 -3.27 28.84 -5.74
N GLY A 253 -2.19 29.51 -6.16
CA GLY A 253 -1.51 29.26 -7.41
C GLY A 253 -2.08 30.02 -8.61
N PRO A 254 -1.74 29.59 -9.85
CA PRO A 254 -0.88 28.43 -10.17
C PRO A 254 0.58 28.66 -9.75
N PHE A 255 1.42 27.62 -9.72
CA PHE A 255 2.86 27.73 -9.39
C PHE A 255 3.18 28.33 -8.01
N ALA A 256 2.28 28.19 -7.03
CA ALA A 256 2.56 28.57 -5.65
C ALA A 256 3.31 27.44 -4.92
N ARG A 257 4.10 27.80 -3.91
CA ARG A 257 4.79 26.86 -3.03
C ARG A 257 4.47 27.17 -1.57
N LEU A 258 3.62 26.34 -0.95
CA LEU A 258 3.34 26.40 0.48
C LEU A 258 4.18 25.37 1.21
N ARG A 259 5.12 25.83 2.02
CA ARG A 259 6.06 25.02 2.82
C ARG A 259 5.54 24.82 4.25
N PRO A 260 6.19 23.94 5.04
CA PRO A 260 5.73 23.66 6.39
C PRO A 260 5.47 24.89 7.25
N GLY A 261 4.33 24.87 7.94
CA GLY A 261 3.84 25.96 8.79
C GLY A 261 3.20 27.11 8.01
N ALA A 262 2.93 26.97 6.72
CA ALA A 262 2.11 27.93 5.99
C ALA A 262 0.63 27.81 6.43
N GLU A 263 0.05 28.95 6.83
CA GLU A 263 -1.34 29.04 7.25
C GLU A 263 -2.05 30.12 6.45
N LEU A 264 -3.13 29.76 5.77
CA LEU A 264 -3.99 30.69 5.05
C LEU A 264 -5.34 30.72 5.74
N LEU A 265 -5.78 31.90 6.16
CA LEU A 265 -7.11 32.07 6.71
C LEU A 265 -8.16 32.28 5.62
N GLU A 266 -9.42 32.29 6.06
CA GLU A 266 -10.60 32.33 5.22
C GLU A 266 -10.50 33.39 4.11
N GLY A 267 -10.69 32.96 2.86
CA GLY A 267 -10.67 33.84 1.69
C GLY A 267 -9.30 34.40 1.31
N ALA A 268 -8.20 33.94 1.94
CA ALA A 268 -6.86 34.40 1.57
C ALA A 268 -6.46 33.92 0.16
N HIS A 269 -5.65 34.73 -0.51
CA HIS A 269 -5.20 34.48 -1.87
C HIS A 269 -3.68 34.44 -1.96
N VAL A 270 -3.15 33.37 -2.54
CA VAL A 270 -1.75 33.21 -2.91
C VAL A 270 -1.71 32.96 -4.40
N GLY A 271 -1.13 33.86 -5.19
CA GLY A 271 -1.06 33.71 -6.64
C GLY A 271 0.26 33.09 -7.11
N ASN A 272 0.69 33.46 -8.31
CA ASN A 272 1.76 32.76 -9.00
C ASN A 272 3.17 33.14 -8.54
N PHE A 273 4.03 32.12 -8.45
CA PHE A 273 5.43 32.26 -8.01
C PHE A 273 5.54 32.90 -6.63
N VAL A 274 4.61 32.55 -5.74
CA VAL A 274 4.64 32.96 -4.34
C VAL A 274 5.04 31.76 -3.48
N GLU A 275 6.04 31.98 -2.62
CA GLU A 275 6.50 31.01 -1.64
C GLU A 275 6.13 31.49 -0.23
N MET A 276 5.47 30.62 0.54
CA MET A 276 5.20 30.83 1.96
C MET A 276 5.87 29.73 2.79
N LYS A 277 6.52 30.11 3.90
CA LYS A 277 7.18 29.18 4.83
C LYS A 277 6.98 29.67 6.26
N LYS A 278 6.37 28.84 7.12
CA LYS A 278 6.13 29.19 8.53
C LYS A 278 5.54 30.61 8.68
N ALA A 279 4.52 30.88 7.88
CA ALA A 279 3.94 32.20 7.74
C ALA A 279 2.41 32.10 7.72
N ARG A 280 1.75 33.06 8.37
CA ARG A 280 0.28 33.15 8.45
C ARG A 280 -0.22 34.31 7.61
N LEU A 281 -1.13 34.05 6.68
CA LEU A 281 -1.81 35.05 5.85
C LEU A 281 -3.25 35.21 6.33
N GLY A 282 -3.57 36.40 6.87
CA GLY A 282 -4.88 36.70 7.46
C GLY A 282 -6.06 36.66 6.50
N LYS A 283 -7.27 36.80 7.04
CA LYS A 283 -8.53 36.68 6.29
C LYS A 283 -8.58 37.66 5.14
N GLY A 284 -8.93 37.18 3.94
CA GLY A 284 -9.04 38.01 2.74
C GLY A 284 -7.74 38.67 2.26
N SER A 285 -6.60 38.39 2.90
CA SER A 285 -5.31 38.94 2.53
C SER A 285 -4.77 38.30 1.26
N LYS A 286 -3.99 39.05 0.49
CA LYS A 286 -3.55 38.67 -0.85
C LYS A 286 -2.05 38.83 -1.01
N ALA A 287 -1.39 37.79 -1.50
CA ALA A 287 -0.04 37.83 -2.04
C ALA A 287 -0.10 37.26 -3.46
N GLY A 288 -0.27 38.13 -4.47
CA GLY A 288 -0.64 37.70 -5.81
C GLY A 288 0.52 37.20 -6.67
N HIS A 289 1.73 37.74 -6.50
CA HIS A 289 2.79 37.53 -7.48
C HIS A 289 4.18 37.60 -6.86
N LEU A 290 5.10 36.72 -7.30
CA LEU A 290 6.56 36.87 -7.19
C LEU A 290 7.02 37.33 -5.80
N THR A 291 6.59 36.63 -4.74
CA THR A 291 6.74 37.07 -3.36
C THR A 291 7.27 35.94 -2.49
N TYR A 292 8.13 36.26 -1.52
CA TYR A 292 8.54 35.34 -0.47
C TYR A 292 8.08 35.84 0.90
N LEU A 293 7.31 35.00 1.61
CA LEU A 293 6.82 35.25 2.98
C LEU A 293 7.28 34.12 3.91
N GLY A 294 8.38 34.37 4.62
CA GLY A 294 9.01 33.46 5.57
C GLY A 294 8.97 34.00 6.99
N ASP A 295 8.58 33.15 7.96
CA ASP A 295 8.58 33.48 9.39
C ASP A 295 7.83 34.78 9.70
N ALA A 296 6.63 34.94 9.12
CA ALA A 296 5.86 36.17 9.13
C ALA A 296 4.41 35.97 9.61
N GLU A 297 3.88 36.96 10.32
CA GLU A 297 2.47 37.05 10.68
C GLU A 297 1.83 38.24 9.97
N ILE A 298 0.92 37.97 9.03
CA ILE A 298 0.24 38.97 8.22
C ILE A 298 -1.21 39.04 8.68
N GLY A 299 -1.66 40.26 8.97
CA GLY A 299 -3.03 40.54 9.39
C GLY A 299 -4.08 40.32 8.30
N ASP A 300 -5.32 40.65 8.62
CA ASP A 300 -6.47 40.50 7.72
C ASP A 300 -6.54 41.65 6.70
N ASN A 301 -7.08 41.38 5.52
CA ASN A 301 -7.29 42.31 4.41
C ASN A 301 -6.01 43.07 3.97
N VAL A 302 -4.84 42.44 4.13
CA VAL A 302 -3.56 42.98 3.68
C VAL A 302 -3.34 42.66 2.21
N ASN A 303 -2.84 43.64 1.45
CA ASN A 303 -2.43 43.42 0.07
C ASN A 303 -0.89 43.50 -0.02
N ILE A 304 -0.25 42.38 -0.29
CA ILE A 304 1.19 42.26 -0.48
C ILE A 304 1.51 42.50 -1.96
N GLY A 305 2.23 43.59 -2.24
CA GLY A 305 2.67 43.94 -3.58
C GLY A 305 3.66 42.92 -4.15
N ALA A 306 3.69 42.82 -5.49
CA ALA A 306 4.61 41.93 -6.19
C ALA A 306 6.08 42.24 -5.85
N GLY A 307 6.92 41.21 -5.76
CA GLY A 307 8.34 41.37 -5.43
C GLY A 307 8.63 41.54 -3.94
N THR A 308 7.62 41.47 -3.06
CA THR A 308 7.84 41.60 -1.62
C THR A 308 8.62 40.40 -1.09
N ILE A 309 9.61 40.67 -0.26
CA ILE A 309 10.45 39.64 0.36
C ILE A 309 10.58 39.97 1.84
N THR A 310 10.25 39.00 2.69
CA THR A 310 10.63 39.03 4.11
C THR A 310 12.08 38.55 4.23
N CYS A 311 13.01 39.45 4.56
CA CYS A 311 14.39 39.08 4.89
C CYS A 311 14.43 38.45 6.29
N ASN A 312 14.23 37.13 6.40
CA ASN A 312 14.08 36.41 7.66
C ASN A 312 15.35 35.70 8.14
N TYR A 313 16.50 35.96 7.51
CA TYR A 313 17.79 35.37 7.86
C TYR A 313 18.88 36.43 7.74
N ASP A 314 19.77 36.49 8.75
CA ASP A 314 20.82 37.50 8.89
C ASP A 314 22.23 36.99 8.52
N GLY A 315 22.45 35.68 8.45
CA GLY A 315 23.73 35.08 8.03
C GLY A 315 24.27 34.01 8.95
#